data_AF-A0A6N1Y9V4-F1
#
_entry.id   AF-A0A6N1Y9V4-F1
#
_cell.length_a   1.000
_cell.length_b   1.000
_cell.length_c   1.000
_cell.angle_alpha   90.00
_cell.angle_beta   90.00
_cell.angle_gamma   90.00
#
_symmetry.space_group_name_H-M   'P 1'
#
loop_
_entity.id
_entity.type
_entity.pdbx_description
1 polymer ?
#
loop_
_entity_poly.entity_id
_entity_poly.type
_entity_poly.pdbx_seq_one_letter_code
_entity_poly.pdbx_strand_id
1 'polypeptide(L)'
;MKRCPCCNARLKEALICPRCQANLSAVIGSEQAAEHYLAKAIQHWAQNNKEQSIHTLVLSLRLKKTQLAVTFRNFLIQKYYQDVVQRLEKKQLLSANQCLYQARQISLYSPQLQQLQAFTRYLLTKYHEQAQVNSKTDLASNNPE
;
A
#
# COMPACT_ATOMS: atom_id res chain seq x y z
N MET A 1 6.36 -7.92 30.96
CA MET A 1 7.77 -7.89 31.40
C MET A 1 8.66 -8.33 30.23
N LYS A 2 9.46 -7.44 29.62
CA LYS A 2 10.30 -7.79 28.46
C LYS A 2 11.44 -8.74 28.88
N ARG A 3 11.73 -9.75 28.07
CA ARG A 3 12.81 -10.74 28.27
C ARG A 3 13.82 -10.65 27.13
N CYS A 4 15.07 -10.98 27.43
CA CYS A 4 16.14 -11.05 26.45
C CYS A 4 15.84 -12.17 25.44
N PRO A 5 15.86 -11.89 24.12
CA PRO A 5 15.62 -12.91 23.11
C PRO A 5 16.76 -13.95 23.04
N CYS A 6 17.96 -13.60 23.50
CA CYS A 6 19.13 -14.49 23.44
C CYS A 6 19.20 -15.48 24.62
N CYS A 7 18.89 -15.04 25.84
CA CYS A 7 19.08 -15.86 27.05
C CYS A 7 17.85 -15.91 27.99
N ASN A 8 16.73 -15.33 27.56
CA ASN A 8 15.45 -15.29 28.28
C ASN A 8 15.47 -14.63 29.68
N ALA A 9 16.55 -13.91 30.02
CA ALA A 9 16.65 -13.13 31.25
C ALA A 9 15.68 -11.94 31.22
N ARG A 10 15.12 -11.57 32.39
CA ARG A 10 14.25 -10.39 32.53
C ARG A 10 15.09 -9.12 32.34
N LEU A 11 14.61 -8.18 31.52
CA LEU A 11 15.40 -7.01 31.13
C LEU A 11 15.25 -5.78 32.04
N LYS A 12 14.19 -5.64 32.85
CA LYS A 12 13.92 -4.43 33.68
C LYS A 12 14.28 -3.11 32.95
N GLU A 13 13.89 -2.99 31.67
CA GLU A 13 14.17 -1.84 30.79
C GLU A 13 15.63 -1.64 30.33
N ALA A 14 16.57 -2.46 30.79
CA ALA A 14 17.95 -2.43 30.32
C ALA A 14 18.05 -2.78 28.82
N LEU A 15 18.77 -1.93 28.07
CA LEU A 15 19.11 -2.17 26.67
C LEU A 15 20.21 -3.22 26.51
N ILE A 16 21.08 -3.35 27.51
CA ILE A 16 22.10 -4.40 27.58
C ILE A 16 21.60 -5.47 28.53
N CYS A 17 21.59 -6.73 28.09
CA CYS A 17 21.14 -7.83 28.94
C CYS A 17 22.11 -8.05 30.11
N PRO A 18 21.66 -8.05 31.37
CA PRO A 18 22.56 -8.23 32.52
C PRO A 18 23.17 -9.64 32.59
N ARG A 19 22.56 -10.63 31.92
CA ARG A 19 23.02 -12.03 31.94
C ARG A 19 24.00 -12.34 30.81
N CYS A 20 23.65 -12.00 29.57
CA CYS A 20 24.45 -12.37 28.39
C CYS A 20 25.14 -11.18 27.73
N GLN A 21 25.01 -9.96 28.28
CA GLN A 21 25.61 -8.72 27.77
C GLN A 21 25.24 -8.35 26.32
N ALA A 22 24.22 -9.00 25.75
CA ALA A 22 23.72 -8.67 24.42
C ALA A 22 23.16 -7.25 24.42
N ASN A 23 23.60 -6.44 23.47
CA ASN A 23 23.06 -5.10 23.22
C ASN A 23 21.78 -5.21 22.36
N LEU A 24 20.64 -4.90 22.96
CA LEU A 24 19.30 -5.00 22.37
C LEU A 24 18.79 -3.64 21.87
N SER A 25 19.60 -2.59 21.90
CA SER A 25 19.20 -1.23 21.50
C SER A 25 18.59 -1.18 20.11
N ALA A 26 19.19 -1.87 19.15
CA ALA A 26 18.68 -1.92 17.77
C ALA A 26 17.33 -2.65 17.67
N VAL A 27 17.16 -3.74 18.42
CA VAL A 27 15.91 -4.52 18.43
C VAL A 27 14.79 -3.71 19.09
N ILE A 28 15.04 -3.16 20.28
CA ILE A 28 14.04 -2.38 21.00
C ILE A 28 13.70 -1.10 20.22
N GLY A 29 14.71 -0.44 19.65
CA GLY A 29 14.54 0.76 18.83
C GLY A 29 13.74 0.49 17.56
N SER A 30 13.91 -0.66 16.91
CA SER A 30 13.11 -1.02 15.73
C SER A 30 11.65 -1.28 16.08
N GLU A 31 11.34 -1.85 17.25
CA GLU A 31 9.95 -1.99 17.73
C GLU A 31 9.29 -0.61 17.93
N GLN A 32 9.98 0.30 18.62
CA GLN A 32 9.49 1.66 18.89
C GLN A 32 9.30 2.45 17.59
N ALA A 33 10.26 2.35 16.67
CA ALA A 33 10.15 2.96 15.35
C ALA A 33 8.96 2.40 14.56
N ALA A 34 8.71 1.09 14.63
CA ALA A 34 7.55 0.48 13.98
C ALA A 34 6.22 1.06 14.51
N GLU A 35 6.10 1.23 15.82
CA GLU A 35 4.92 1.84 16.46
C GLU A 35 4.74 3.32 16.04
N HIS A 36 5.83 4.09 16.02
CA HIS A 36 5.83 5.48 15.57
C HIS A 36 5.38 5.62 14.11
N TYR A 37 5.92 4.79 13.21
CA TYR A 37 5.52 4.79 11.81
C TYR A 37 4.06 4.36 11.63
N LEU A 38 3.56 3.41 12.43
CA LEU A 38 2.15 3.04 12.39
C LEU A 38 1.25 4.22 12.79
N ALA A 39 1.58 4.92 13.87
CA ALA A 39 0.82 6.09 14.32
C ALA A 39 0.79 7.19 13.24
N LYS A 40 1.94 7.48 12.62
CA LYS A 40 2.03 8.42 11.49
C LYS A 40 1.23 7.97 10.27
N ALA A 41 1.23 6.68 9.96
CA ALA A 41 0.45 6.15 8.83
C ALA A 41 -1.06 6.38 9.03
N ILE A 42 -1.54 6.17 10.26
CA ILE A 42 -2.94 6.43 10.63
C ILE A 42 -3.24 7.93 10.57
N GLN A 43 -2.33 8.79 11.05
CA GLN A 43 -2.49 10.23 10.97
C GLN A 43 -2.55 10.73 9.52
N HIS A 44 -1.65 10.26 8.65
CA HIS A 44 -1.68 10.59 7.22
C HIS A 44 -2.99 10.16 6.57
N TRP A 45 -3.51 8.98 6.93
CA TRP A 45 -4.82 8.53 6.43
C TRP A 45 -5.95 9.46 6.87
N ALA A 46 -5.99 9.84 8.15
CA ALA A 46 -6.99 10.76 8.69
C ALA A 46 -6.93 12.15 8.01
N GLN A 47 -5.75 12.58 7.59
CA GLN A 47 -5.52 13.82 6.84
C GLN A 47 -5.73 13.69 5.33
N ASN A 48 -6.27 12.55 4.85
CA ASN A 48 -6.46 12.23 3.43
C ASN A 48 -5.16 12.18 2.60
N ASN A 49 -4.00 12.08 3.26
CA ASN A 49 -2.68 11.89 2.65
C ASN A 49 -2.44 10.41 2.37
N LYS A 50 -3.20 9.84 1.43
CA LYS A 50 -3.30 8.38 1.23
C LYS A 50 -1.97 7.71 0.84
N GLU A 51 -1.18 8.33 -0.04
CA GLU A 51 0.12 7.78 -0.47
C GLU A 51 1.14 7.77 0.67
N GLN A 52 1.23 8.86 1.45
CA GLN A 52 2.10 8.93 2.62
C GLN A 52 1.68 7.91 3.69
N SER A 53 0.37 7.71 3.87
CA SER A 53 -0.15 6.69 4.77
C SER A 53 0.36 5.29 4.39
N ILE A 54 0.23 4.91 3.11
CA ILE A 54 0.73 3.62 2.61
C ILE A 54 2.23 3.51 2.81
N HIS A 55 2.99 4.53 2.40
CA HIS A 55 4.44 4.50 2.49
C HIS A 55 4.91 4.26 3.93
N THR A 56 4.32 5.00 4.87
CA THR A 56 4.67 4.96 6.29
C THR A 56 4.24 3.65 6.94
N LEU A 57 3.07 3.10 6.53
CA LEU A 57 2.63 1.78 6.98
C LEU A 57 3.58 0.66 6.53
N VAL A 58 4.06 0.73 5.29
CA VAL A 58 5.02 -0.26 4.78
C VAL A 58 6.32 -0.23 5.57
N LEU A 59 6.81 0.95 5.96
CA LEU A 59 7.97 1.09 6.85
C LEU A 59 7.72 0.43 8.22
N SER A 60 6.57 0.69 8.83
CA SER A 60 6.17 0.05 10.09
C SER A 60 6.19 -1.49 9.97
N LEU A 61 5.54 -2.03 8.93
CA LEU A 61 5.45 -3.47 8.69
C LEU A 61 6.80 -4.14 8.41
N ARG A 62 7.75 -3.41 7.80
CA ARG A 62 9.12 -3.89 7.58
C ARG A 62 9.93 -3.99 8.86
N LEU A 63 9.71 -3.06 9.80
CA LEU A 63 10.39 -3.05 11.11
C LEU A 63 9.79 -4.10 12.04
N LYS A 64 8.45 -4.13 12.17
CA LYS A 64 7.73 -5.11 12.98
C LYS A 64 6.31 -5.31 12.45
N LYS A 65 5.98 -6.57 12.12
CA LYS A 65 4.62 -6.97 11.76
C LYS A 65 3.74 -7.09 13.01
N THR A 66 3.22 -5.97 13.50
CA THR A 66 2.23 -5.98 14.57
C THR A 66 0.85 -6.34 14.01
N GLN A 67 0.00 -6.94 14.84
CA GLN A 67 -1.37 -7.28 14.44
C GLN A 67 -2.14 -6.03 14.00
N LEU A 68 -1.96 -4.91 14.71
CA LEU A 68 -2.62 -3.64 14.37
C LEU A 68 -2.17 -3.11 13.00
N ALA A 69 -0.87 -3.17 12.67
CA ALA A 69 -0.38 -2.74 11.37
C ALA A 69 -0.92 -3.61 10.23
N VAL A 70 -1.04 -4.93 10.45
CA VAL A 70 -1.64 -5.86 9.48
C VAL A 70 -3.14 -5.56 9.29
N THR A 71 -3.88 -5.36 10.37
CA THR A 71 -5.30 -4.97 10.33
C THR A 71 -5.47 -3.66 9.56
N PHE A 72 -4.64 -2.66 9.84
CA PHE A 72 -4.71 -1.38 9.15
C PHE A 72 -4.39 -1.51 7.65
N ARG A 73 -3.40 -2.32 7.28
CA ARG A 73 -3.13 -2.64 5.87
C ARG A 73 -4.34 -3.25 5.17
N ASN A 74 -4.98 -4.23 5.80
CA ASN A 74 -6.15 -4.90 5.23
C ASN A 74 -7.34 -3.94 5.08
N PHE A 75 -7.52 -3.04 6.06
CA PHE A 75 -8.48 -1.95 5.95
C PHE A 75 -8.21 -1.04 4.76
N LEU A 76 -6.95 -0.62 4.55
CA LEU A 76 -6.57 0.20 3.38
C LEU A 76 -6.83 -0.55 2.07
N ILE A 77 -6.46 -1.83 1.98
CA ILE A 77 -6.72 -2.67 0.80
C ILE A 77 -8.22 -2.65 0.46
N GLN A 78 -9.09 -2.85 1.45
CA GLN A 78 -10.52 -2.86 1.25
C GLN A 78 -11.04 -1.49 0.77
N LYS A 79 -10.53 -0.39 1.32
CA LYS A 79 -10.91 0.96 0.90
C LYS A 79 -10.50 1.27 -0.53
N TYR A 80 -9.27 0.93 -0.90
CA TYR A 80 -8.80 1.09 -2.29
C TYR A 80 -9.58 0.22 -3.27
N TYR A 81 -9.90 -1.01 -2.90
CA TYR A 81 -10.72 -1.88 -3.73
C TYR A 81 -12.09 -1.24 -4.03
N GLN A 82 -12.78 -0.76 -2.99
CA GLN A 82 -14.06 -0.07 -3.13
C GLN A 82 -13.97 1.19 -3.99
N ASP A 83 -12.97 2.05 -3.74
CA ASP A 83 -12.75 3.29 -4.51
C ASP A 83 -12.51 2.99 -6.00
N VAL A 84 -11.77 1.92 -6.32
CA VAL A 84 -11.46 1.53 -7.70
C VAL A 84 -12.70 1.00 -8.41
N VAL A 85 -13.44 0.08 -7.78
CA VAL A 85 -14.67 -0.48 -8.37
C VAL A 85 -15.68 0.63 -8.67
N GLN A 86 -15.90 1.56 -7.74
CA GLN A 86 -16.79 2.70 -7.97
C GLN A 86 -16.36 3.60 -9.14
N ARG A 87 -15.05 3.80 -9.33
CA ARG A 87 -14.52 4.57 -10.48
C ARG A 87 -14.71 3.81 -11.78
N LEU A 88 -14.51 2.50 -11.78
CA LEU A 88 -14.73 1.64 -12.95
C LEU A 88 -16.22 1.61 -13.36
N GLU A 89 -17.14 1.52 -12.41
CA GLU A 89 -18.59 1.64 -12.66
C GLU A 89 -18.94 2.96 -13.35
N LYS A 90 -18.29 4.06 -12.93
CA LYS A 90 -18.43 5.39 -13.55
C LYS A 90 -17.62 5.58 -14.84
N LYS A 91 -17.00 4.51 -15.38
CA LYS A 91 -16.11 4.53 -16.55
C LYS A 91 -14.91 5.48 -16.43
N GLN A 92 -14.50 5.83 -15.21
CA GLN A 92 -13.37 6.73 -14.93
C GLN A 92 -12.04 5.95 -14.93
N LEU A 93 -11.68 5.38 -16.08
CA LEU A 93 -10.56 4.42 -16.20
C LEU A 93 -9.20 5.00 -15.77
N LEU A 94 -8.88 6.24 -16.17
CA LEU A 94 -7.62 6.89 -15.79
C LEU A 94 -7.52 7.10 -14.27
N SER A 95 -8.63 7.52 -13.66
CA SER A 95 -8.68 7.76 -12.22
C SER A 95 -8.62 6.47 -11.42
N ALA A 96 -9.27 5.39 -11.89
CA ALA A 96 -9.13 4.06 -11.31
C ALA A 96 -7.68 3.58 -11.35
N ASN A 97 -6.98 3.77 -12.48
CA ASN A 97 -5.58 3.39 -12.63
C ASN A 97 -4.64 4.21 -11.72
N GLN A 98 -4.87 5.52 -11.58
CA GLN A 98 -4.13 6.37 -10.64
C GLN A 98 -4.30 5.89 -9.19
N CYS A 99 -5.53 5.53 -8.81
CA CYS A 99 -5.83 5.00 -7.48
C CYS A 99 -5.06 3.68 -7.22
N LEU A 100 -5.03 2.77 -8.20
CA LEU A 100 -4.25 1.53 -8.11
C LEU A 100 -2.73 1.77 -8.08
N TYR A 101 -2.24 2.79 -8.78
CA TYR A 101 -0.83 3.18 -8.73
C TYR A 101 -0.42 3.67 -7.34
N GLN A 102 -1.24 4.50 -6.69
CA GLN A 102 -1.04 4.93 -5.31
C GLN A 102 -1.04 3.73 -4.35
N ALA A 103 -1.87 2.72 -4.62
CA ALA A 103 -1.98 1.49 -3.83
C ALA A 103 -0.89 0.43 -4.11
N ARG A 104 0.06 0.68 -5.02
CA ARG A 104 0.98 -0.37 -5.53
C ARG A 104 1.77 -1.11 -4.44
N GLN A 105 2.13 -0.42 -3.36
CA GLN A 105 2.93 -1.04 -2.30
C GLN A 105 2.10 -2.00 -1.45
N ILE A 106 0.79 -1.76 -1.32
CA ILE A 106 -0.13 -2.63 -0.60
C ILE A 106 -0.80 -3.68 -1.50
N SER A 107 -0.87 -3.44 -2.82
CA SER A 107 -1.45 -4.39 -3.78
C SER A 107 -0.66 -5.70 -3.86
N LEU A 108 0.64 -5.68 -3.54
CA LEU A 108 1.48 -6.87 -3.39
C LEU A 108 0.94 -7.88 -2.36
N TYR A 109 0.10 -7.42 -1.42
CA TYR A 109 -0.50 -8.24 -0.37
C TYR A 109 -1.96 -8.63 -0.65
N SER A 110 -2.52 -8.28 -1.81
CA SER A 110 -3.91 -8.59 -2.19
C SER A 110 -4.00 -9.04 -3.66
N PRO A 111 -4.31 -10.33 -3.89
CA PRO A 111 -4.61 -10.83 -5.23
C PRO A 111 -5.72 -10.05 -5.94
N GLN A 112 -6.73 -9.59 -5.19
CA GLN A 112 -7.87 -8.85 -5.73
C GLN A 112 -7.44 -7.50 -6.32
N LEU A 113 -6.57 -6.75 -5.63
CA LEU A 113 -6.05 -5.48 -6.16
C LEU A 113 -5.14 -5.70 -7.37
N GLN A 114 -4.37 -6.79 -7.39
CA GLN A 114 -3.55 -7.16 -8.55
C GLN A 114 -4.41 -7.48 -9.78
N GLN A 115 -5.49 -8.24 -9.59
CA GLN A 115 -6.45 -8.53 -10.64
C GLN A 115 -7.13 -7.27 -11.16
N LEU A 116 -7.56 -6.36 -10.27
CA LEU A 116 -8.10 -5.06 -10.67
C LEU A 116 -7.09 -4.22 -11.45
N GLN A 117 -5.81 -4.27 -11.09
CA GLN A 117 -4.74 -3.58 -11.81
C GLN A 117 -4.54 -4.14 -13.21
N ALA A 118 -4.51 -5.47 -13.37
CA ALA A 118 -4.44 -6.11 -14.68
C ALA A 118 -5.66 -5.78 -15.53
N PHE A 119 -6.86 -5.89 -14.95
CA PHE A 119 -8.13 -5.60 -15.63
C PHE A 119 -8.23 -4.13 -16.07
N THR A 120 -7.90 -3.19 -15.18
CA THR A 120 -7.94 -1.75 -15.50
C THR A 120 -6.95 -1.40 -16.61
N ARG A 121 -5.76 -2.01 -16.60
CA ARG A 121 -4.78 -1.85 -17.69
C ARG A 121 -5.31 -2.37 -19.01
N TYR A 122 -5.92 -3.56 -19.01
CA TYR A 122 -6.54 -4.13 -20.21
C TYR A 122 -7.62 -3.20 -20.79
N LEU A 123 -8.52 -2.67 -19.94
CA LEU A 123 -9.55 -1.73 -20.36
C LEU A 123 -8.96 -0.45 -20.97
N LEU A 124 -7.90 0.10 -20.38
CA LEU A 124 -7.22 1.28 -20.92
C LEU A 124 -6.62 1.00 -22.30
N THR A 125 -5.91 -0.12 -22.49
CA THR A 125 -5.36 -0.51 -23.78
C THR A 125 -6.46 -0.64 -24.83
N LYS A 126 -7.56 -1.32 -24.52
CA LYS A 126 -8.70 -1.48 -25.42
C LYS A 126 -9.36 -0.16 -25.79
N TYR A 127 -9.49 0.75 -24.83
CA TYR A 127 -10.05 2.08 -25.07
C TYR A 127 -9.16 2.90 -26.03
N HIS A 128 -7.84 2.83 -25.87
CA HIS A 128 -6.90 3.49 -26.78
C HIS A 128 -6.93 2.90 -28.19
N GLU A 129 -7.01 1.57 -28.33
CA GLU A 129 -7.16 0.90 -29.64
C GLU A 129 -8.43 1.38 -30.36
N GLN A 130 -9.57 1.43 -29.66
CA GLN A 130 -10.84 1.90 -30.24
C GLN A 130 -10.79 3.39 -30.64
N ALA A 131 -10.20 4.24 -29.81
CA ALA A 131 -10.04 5.65 -30.14
C ALA A 131 -9.17 5.88 -31.40
N GLN A 132 -8.12 5.07 -31.58
CA GLN A 132 -7.27 5.13 -32.77
C GLN A 132 -7.99 4.65 -34.04
N VAL A 133 -8.81 3.59 -33.95
CA VAL A 133 -9.60 3.10 -35.08
C VAL A 133 -10.63 4.13 -35.52
N ASN A 134 -11.36 4.74 -34.59
CA ASN A 134 -12.36 5.76 -34.89
C ASN A 134 -11.72 7.01 -35.53
N SER A 135 -10.56 7.47 -35.02
CA SER A 135 -9.86 8.61 -35.60
C SER A 135 -9.37 8.39 -37.04
N LYS A 136 -9.09 7.14 -37.44
CA LYS A 136 -8.70 6.79 -38.83
C LYS A 136 -9.90 6.67 -39.76
N THR A 137 -11.08 6.29 -39.25
CA THR A 137 -12.30 6.17 -40.05
C THR A 137 -12.88 7.55 -40.39
N ASP A 138 -12.74 8.54 -39.49
CA ASP A 138 -13.13 9.92 -39.74
C ASP A 138 -12.25 10.63 -40.80
N LEU A 139 -10.97 10.25 -40.90
CA LEU A 139 -10.05 10.77 -41.94
C LEU A 139 -10.32 10.16 -43.32
N ALA A 140 -10.79 8.91 -43.39
CA ALA A 140 -11.16 8.27 -44.66
C ALA A 140 -12.49 8.78 -45.25
N SER A 141 -13.30 9.45 -44.43
CA SER A 141 -14.63 9.97 -44.82
C SER A 141 -14.60 11.41 -45.35
N ASN A 142 -13.45 12.09 -45.29
CA ASN A 142 -13.29 13.51 -45.65
C ASN A 142 -12.48 13.77 -46.93
N ASN A 143 -12.22 12.75 -47.76
CA ASN A 143 -11.71 12.92 -49.11
C ASN A 143 -12.77 12.49 -50.13
N PRO A 144 -13.67 13.40 -50.57
CA PRO A 144 -14.25 13.28 -51.90
C PRO A 144 -13.19 13.70 -52.92
N GLU A 145 -13.00 12.81 -53.89
CA GLU A 145 -12.30 12.92 -55.19
C GLU A 145 -11.56 14.22 -55.56
#